data_AF-A0A401UM28-F1
#
_entry.id   AF-A0A401UM28-F1
#
_cell.length_a   1.000
_cell.length_b   1.000
_cell.length_c   1.000
_cell.angle_alpha   90.00
_cell.angle_beta   90.00
_cell.angle_gamma   90.00
#
_symmetry.space_group_name_H-M   'P 1'
#
loop_
_entity.id
_entity.type
_entity.pdbx_description
1 polymer ?
#
loop_
_entity_poly.entity_id
_entity_poly.type
_entity_poly.pdbx_seq_one_letter_code
_entity_poly.pdbx_strand_id
1 'polypeptide(L)'
;MTKKANKTVAKKITLEDLMAKKLQKNIDKIEVKMYNSKEFGGEIQVIKIPLKKYMGLMNDVEDGDMEDNLDFMSEVIFECCPIFKENSKKLMETFEVEDALELPLILLNDNMGEMNEICEIVNSFYGLGKVKGKVKN
;
A
#
# COMPACT_ATOMS: atom_id res chain seq x y z
N MET A 1 46.93 21.64 13.47
CA MET A 1 46.07 20.44 13.34
C MET A 1 44.96 20.74 12.32
N THR A 2 45.15 20.34 11.07
CA THR A 2 44.23 20.64 9.95
C THR A 2 43.23 19.49 9.79
N LYS A 3 41.95 19.75 10.11
CA LYS A 3 40.84 18.82 9.84
C LYS A 3 40.65 18.70 8.32
N LYS A 4 40.91 17.52 7.75
CA LYS A 4 40.51 17.18 6.38
C LYS A 4 38.98 17.04 6.32
N ALA A 5 38.34 17.89 5.53
CA ALA A 5 36.94 17.71 5.13
C ALA A 5 36.84 16.48 4.23
N ASN A 6 36.15 15.44 4.69
CA ASN A 6 35.89 14.25 3.89
C ASN A 6 34.74 14.58 2.93
N LYS A 7 35.08 14.97 1.70
CA LYS A 7 34.11 15.26 0.65
C LYS A 7 33.53 13.93 0.17
N THR A 8 32.29 13.62 0.54
CA THR A 8 31.57 12.45 0.02
C THR A 8 31.37 12.65 -1.48
N VAL A 9 32.23 12.05 -2.30
CA VAL A 9 32.09 12.08 -3.76
C VAL A 9 30.93 11.15 -4.12
N ALA A 10 29.85 11.71 -4.67
CA ALA A 10 28.73 10.92 -5.17
C ALA A 10 29.21 9.93 -6.25
N LYS A 11 29.07 8.62 -6.00
CA LYS A 11 29.38 7.58 -6.98
C LYS A 11 28.48 7.76 -8.21
N LYS A 12 29.05 7.87 -9.40
CA LYS A 12 28.30 7.77 -10.66
C LYS A 12 27.86 6.32 -10.86
N ILE A 13 26.56 6.11 -11.07
CA ILE A 13 25.97 4.79 -11.29
C ILE A 13 26.27 4.33 -12.72
N THR A 14 26.73 3.08 -12.89
CA THR A 14 26.99 2.47 -14.21
C THR A 14 25.85 1.54 -14.65
N LEU A 15 25.91 1.05 -15.89
CA LEU A 15 24.93 0.08 -16.41
C LEU A 15 24.97 -1.25 -15.63
N GLU A 16 26.17 -1.70 -15.25
CA GLU A 16 26.40 -2.91 -14.46
C GLU A 16 25.80 -2.76 -13.05
N ASP A 17 25.93 -1.58 -12.44
CA ASP A 17 25.28 -1.27 -11.16
C ASP A 17 23.74 -1.40 -11.27
N LEU A 18 23.15 -1.01 -12.41
CA LEU A 18 21.71 -1.15 -12.66
C LEU A 18 21.28 -2.61 -12.86
N MET A 19 22.05 -3.38 -13.63
CA MET A 19 21.78 -4.80 -13.88
C MET A 19 21.87 -5.62 -12.58
N ALA A 20 22.90 -5.38 -11.76
CA ALA A 20 23.04 -6.00 -10.45
C ALA A 20 21.85 -5.67 -9.52
N LYS A 21 21.38 -4.42 -9.54
CA LYS A 21 20.22 -4.00 -8.75
C LYS A 21 18.91 -4.62 -9.21
N LYS A 22 18.73 -4.87 -10.52
CA LYS A 22 17.56 -5.58 -11.05
C LYS A 22 17.53 -7.04 -10.59
N LEU A 23 18.69 -7.71 -10.60
CA LEU A 23 18.82 -9.09 -10.14
C LEU A 23 18.51 -9.19 -8.63
N GLN A 24 19.02 -8.24 -7.83
CA GLN A 24 18.73 -8.14 -6.40
C GLN A 24 17.23 -7.89 -6.11
N LYS A 25 16.58 -7.00 -6.87
CA LYS A 25 15.13 -6.72 -6.72
C LYS A 25 14.22 -7.91 -7.04
N ASN A 26 14.66 -8.83 -7.89
CA ASN A 26 13.87 -10.04 -8.18
C ASN A 26 13.96 -11.07 -7.03
N ILE A 27 14.98 -10.97 -6.18
CA ILE A 27 15.20 -11.82 -5.01
C ILE A 27 14.55 -11.18 -3.76
N ASP A 28 14.57 -9.85 -3.67
CA ASP A 28 13.90 -9.09 -2.61
C ASP A 28 12.39 -9.07 -2.83
N LYS A 29 11.75 -9.98 -2.09
CA LYS A 29 10.33 -10.28 -1.97
C LYS A 29 9.41 -9.05 -1.98
N ILE A 30 8.17 -9.29 -2.41
CA ILE A 30 7.00 -8.41 -2.24
C ILE A 30 7.09 -7.72 -0.87
N GLU A 31 7.14 -6.39 -0.85
CA GLU A 31 7.12 -5.64 0.42
C GLU A 31 5.79 -5.92 1.11
N VAL A 32 5.83 -6.41 2.35
CA VAL A 32 4.66 -6.73 3.18
C VAL A 32 4.73 -5.94 4.49
N LYS A 33 3.59 -5.42 4.94
CA LYS A 33 3.40 -4.80 6.25
C LYS A 33 2.21 -5.46 6.96
N MET A 34 2.26 -5.51 8.28
CA MET A 34 1.14 -5.96 9.11
C MET A 34 0.34 -4.74 9.57
N TYR A 35 -0.98 -4.84 9.52
CA TYR A 35 -1.90 -3.87 10.10
C TYR A 35 -2.72 -4.56 11.20
N ASN A 36 -2.76 -3.97 12.39
CA ASN A 36 -3.56 -4.50 13.49
C ASN A 36 -4.97 -3.91 13.41
N SER A 37 -5.93 -4.71 12.96
CA SER A 37 -7.33 -4.32 12.82
C SER A 37 -8.08 -4.55 14.13
N LYS A 38 -8.81 -3.53 14.58
CA LYS A 38 -9.69 -3.64 15.75
C LYS A 38 -10.97 -4.38 15.39
N GLU A 39 -11.47 -4.19 14.17
CA GLU A 39 -12.64 -4.91 13.65
C GLU A 39 -12.41 -6.43 13.62
N PHE A 40 -11.23 -6.87 13.17
CA PHE A 40 -10.88 -8.30 13.15
C PHE A 40 -10.26 -8.81 14.46
N GLY A 41 -9.92 -7.93 15.40
CA GLY A 41 -9.23 -8.28 16.64
C GLY A 41 -7.85 -8.92 16.42
N GLY A 42 -7.17 -8.60 15.32
CA GLY A 42 -5.93 -9.26 14.91
C GLY A 42 -5.21 -8.57 13.76
N GLU A 43 -4.06 -9.13 13.36
CA GLU A 43 -3.24 -8.55 12.29
C GLU A 43 -3.62 -9.09 10.91
N ILE A 44 -3.74 -8.19 9.92
CA ILE A 44 -3.86 -8.52 8.51
C ILE A 44 -2.61 -8.11 7.73
N GLN A 45 -2.33 -8.84 6.66
CA GLN A 45 -1.23 -8.52 5.75
C GLN A 45 -1.67 -7.47 4.74
N VAL A 46 -0.83 -6.45 4.55
CA VAL A 46 -0.92 -5.47 3.47
C VAL A 46 0.31 -5.64 2.59
N ILE A 47 0.10 -5.97 1.32
CA ILE A 47 1.14 -6.28 0.34
C ILE A 47 1.26 -5.17 -0.70
N LYS A 48 2.50 -4.86 -1.11
CA LYS A 48 2.77 -3.92 -2.19
C LYS A 48 2.43 -4.53 -3.55
N ILE A 49 1.49 -3.92 -4.27
CA ILE A 49 1.20 -4.26 -5.67
C ILE A 49 2.16 -3.50 -6.62
N PRO A 50 2.29 -3.89 -7.90
CA PRO A 50 3.07 -3.13 -8.87
C PRO A 50 2.58 -1.68 -8.99
N LEU A 51 3.51 -0.70 -9.04
CA LEU A 51 3.17 0.73 -9.11
C LEU A 51 2.19 1.07 -10.23
N LYS A 52 2.35 0.47 -11.41
CA LYS A 52 1.45 0.70 -12.55
C LYS A 52 0.01 0.25 -12.24
N LYS A 53 -0.17 -0.82 -11.46
CA LYS A 53 -1.49 -1.29 -11.04
C LYS A 53 -2.11 -0.31 -10.05
N TYR A 54 -1.36 0.08 -9.02
CA TYR A 54 -1.81 1.07 -8.04
C TYR A 54 -2.19 2.42 -8.67
N MET A 55 -1.37 2.91 -9.61
CA MET A 55 -1.69 4.13 -10.37
C MET A 55 -2.92 3.97 -11.27
N GLY A 56 -3.24 2.74 -11.70
CA GLY A 56 -4.50 2.45 -12.38
C GLY A 56 -5.69 2.70 -11.47
N LEU A 57 -5.66 2.13 -10.26
CA LEU A 57 -6.71 2.31 -9.25
C LEU A 57 -6.94 3.79 -8.89
N MET A 58 -5.87 4.60 -8.84
CA MET A 58 -6.00 6.03 -8.52
C MET A 58 -6.62 6.87 -9.64
N ASN A 59 -6.56 6.43 -10.90
CA ASN A 59 -7.08 7.22 -12.02
C ASN A 59 -8.61 7.23 -12.08
N ASP A 60 -9.24 6.27 -11.41
CA ASP A 60 -10.69 6.07 -11.45
C ASP A 60 -11.42 6.94 -10.40
N VAL A 61 -10.68 7.73 -9.61
CA VAL A 61 -11.24 8.66 -8.61
C VAL A 61 -11.46 10.04 -9.22
N GLU A 62 -12.70 10.51 -9.31
CA GLU A 62 -13.01 11.90 -9.66
C GLU A 62 -12.84 12.84 -8.45
N ASP A 63 -12.27 14.03 -8.68
CA ASP A 63 -11.99 15.00 -7.62
C ASP A 63 -13.29 15.50 -6.94
N GLY A 64 -13.46 15.16 -5.67
CA GLY A 64 -14.49 15.75 -4.79
C GLY A 64 -15.72 14.89 -4.53
N ASP A 65 -15.81 13.70 -5.13
CA ASP A 65 -16.85 12.73 -4.79
C ASP A 65 -16.40 11.86 -3.60
N MET A 66 -17.24 11.79 -2.56
CA MET A 66 -16.95 10.97 -1.38
C MET A 66 -17.27 9.49 -1.61
N GLU A 67 -18.21 9.18 -2.51
CA GLU A 67 -18.60 7.81 -2.86
C GLU A 67 -17.48 7.14 -3.66
N ASP A 68 -16.97 7.81 -4.70
CA ASP A 68 -15.81 7.34 -5.48
C ASP A 68 -14.57 7.12 -4.61
N ASN A 69 -14.38 7.95 -3.58
CA ASN A 69 -13.27 7.80 -2.64
C ASN A 69 -13.44 6.57 -1.73
N LEU A 70 -14.68 6.21 -1.37
CA LEU A 70 -14.97 5.01 -0.59
C LEU A 70 -14.74 3.74 -1.42
N ASP A 71 -15.22 3.74 -2.66
CA ASP A 71 -15.05 2.64 -3.60
C ASP A 71 -13.57 2.41 -3.91
N PHE A 72 -12.81 3.50 -4.13
CA PHE A 72 -11.37 3.45 -4.27
C PHE A 72 -10.67 2.84 -3.06
N MET A 73 -11.05 3.24 -1.83
CA MET A 73 -10.46 2.65 -0.62
C MET A 73 -10.75 1.16 -0.58
N SER A 74 -11.99 0.75 -0.86
CA SER A 74 -12.38 -0.66 -0.85
C SER A 74 -11.60 -1.45 -1.90
N GLU A 75 -11.48 -0.94 -3.12
CA GLU A 75 -10.73 -1.61 -4.20
C GLU A 75 -9.23 -1.71 -3.86
N VAL A 76 -8.61 -0.65 -3.33
CA VAL A 76 -7.21 -0.67 -2.89
C VAL A 76 -6.99 -1.71 -1.80
N ILE A 77 -7.88 -1.80 -0.82
CA ILE A 77 -7.79 -2.76 0.28
C ILE A 77 -7.98 -4.18 -0.23
N PHE A 78 -8.99 -4.42 -1.07
CA PHE A 78 -9.19 -5.71 -1.74
C PHE A 78 -7.93 -6.11 -2.52
N GLU A 79 -7.31 -5.16 -3.21
CA GLU A 79 -6.14 -5.39 -4.04
C GLU A 79 -4.88 -5.73 -3.25
N CYS A 80 -4.69 -5.06 -2.11
CA CYS A 80 -3.47 -5.10 -1.32
C CYS A 80 -3.56 -6.00 -0.06
N CYS A 81 -4.73 -6.49 0.33
CA CYS A 81 -4.89 -7.35 1.51
C CYS A 81 -5.33 -8.76 1.09
N PRO A 82 -4.43 -9.77 1.09
CA PRO A 82 -4.71 -11.10 0.57
C PRO A 82 -5.90 -11.80 1.21
N ILE A 83 -6.22 -11.49 2.47
CA ILE A 83 -7.35 -12.09 3.20
C ILE A 83 -8.69 -11.94 2.45
N PHE A 84 -8.92 -10.80 1.79
CA PHE A 84 -10.15 -10.53 1.03
C PHE A 84 -10.15 -11.25 -0.32
N LYS A 85 -9.00 -11.36 -0.98
CA LYS A 85 -8.86 -12.00 -2.30
C LYS A 85 -8.81 -13.51 -2.27
N GLU A 86 -7.96 -14.07 -1.41
CA GLU A 86 -7.72 -15.50 -1.36
C GLU A 86 -8.96 -16.27 -0.89
N ASN A 87 -9.84 -15.61 -0.15
CA ASN A 87 -11.08 -16.17 0.39
C ASN A 87 -12.34 -15.53 -0.19
N SER A 88 -12.23 -14.72 -1.26
CA SER A 88 -13.31 -13.86 -1.78
C SER A 88 -14.61 -14.62 -1.98
N LYS A 89 -14.57 -15.75 -2.68
CA LYS A 89 -15.77 -16.58 -2.94
C LYS A 89 -16.48 -16.99 -1.65
N LYS A 90 -15.73 -17.51 -0.67
CA LYS A 90 -16.30 -17.96 0.60
C LYS A 90 -16.85 -16.79 1.41
N LEU A 91 -16.16 -15.65 1.40
CA LEU A 91 -16.61 -14.43 2.06
C LEU A 91 -17.90 -13.93 1.41
N MET A 92 -17.94 -13.79 0.08
CA MET A 92 -19.14 -13.39 -0.66
C MET A 92 -20.34 -14.28 -0.37
N GLU A 93 -20.16 -15.61 -0.39
CA GLU A 93 -21.23 -16.56 -0.04
C GLU A 93 -21.69 -16.43 1.42
N THR A 94 -20.78 -16.15 2.36
CA THR A 94 -21.10 -16.05 3.80
C THR A 94 -21.79 -14.73 4.14
N PHE A 95 -21.40 -13.65 3.48
CA PHE A 95 -21.86 -12.30 3.75
C PHE A 95 -22.91 -11.81 2.73
N GLU A 96 -23.36 -12.69 1.83
CA GLU A 96 -24.39 -12.42 0.80
C GLU A 96 -24.04 -11.21 -0.10
N VAL A 97 -22.77 -11.13 -0.50
CA VAL A 97 -22.21 -10.01 -1.29
C VAL A 97 -22.04 -10.43 -2.75
N GLU A 98 -22.55 -9.62 -3.68
CA GLU A 98 -22.45 -9.90 -5.12
C GLU A 98 -21.14 -9.40 -5.74
N ASP A 99 -20.59 -8.29 -5.22
CA ASP A 99 -19.31 -7.75 -5.65
C ASP A 99 -18.20 -8.00 -4.62
N ALA A 100 -17.11 -8.63 -5.05
CA ALA A 100 -15.95 -8.87 -4.20
C ALA A 100 -15.29 -7.57 -3.71
N LEU A 101 -15.43 -6.47 -4.46
CA LEU A 101 -14.90 -5.16 -4.10
C LEU A 101 -15.65 -4.52 -2.93
N GLU A 102 -16.86 -4.96 -2.61
CA GLU A 102 -17.59 -4.49 -1.41
C GLU A 102 -17.15 -5.22 -0.13
N LEU A 103 -16.42 -6.33 -0.24
CA LEU A 103 -15.99 -7.13 0.92
C LEU A 103 -15.22 -6.32 1.97
N PRO A 104 -14.22 -5.48 1.62
CA PRO A 104 -13.51 -4.68 2.61
C PRO A 104 -14.42 -3.73 3.37
N LEU A 105 -15.34 -3.04 2.69
CA LEU A 105 -16.31 -2.14 3.30
C LEU A 105 -17.18 -2.89 4.33
N ILE A 106 -17.76 -4.01 3.90
CA ILE A 106 -18.66 -4.83 4.72
C ILE A 106 -17.94 -5.47 5.92
N LEU A 107 -16.77 -6.05 5.68
CA LEU A 107 -16.03 -6.79 6.70
C LEU A 107 -15.32 -5.88 7.70
N LEU A 108 -14.96 -4.65 7.28
CA LEU A 108 -14.50 -3.60 8.19
C LEU A 108 -15.67 -2.81 8.80
N ASN A 109 -16.92 -3.26 8.60
CA ASN A 109 -18.10 -2.71 9.26
C ASN A 109 -18.23 -1.18 9.10
N ASP A 110 -18.08 -0.70 7.85
CA ASP A 110 -18.12 0.73 7.49
C ASP A 110 -17.11 1.61 8.26
N ASN A 111 -16.07 1.01 8.84
CA ASN A 111 -15.05 1.73 9.58
C ASN A 111 -14.06 2.43 8.63
N MET A 112 -14.49 3.58 8.12
CA MET A 112 -13.69 4.45 7.24
C MET A 112 -12.34 4.83 7.86
N GLY A 113 -12.26 4.90 9.19
CA GLY A 113 -11.01 5.16 9.91
C GLY A 113 -9.96 4.07 9.67
N GLU A 114 -10.34 2.80 9.86
CA GLU A 114 -9.46 1.66 9.59
C GLU A 114 -9.14 1.52 8.10
N MET A 115 -10.12 1.74 7.22
CA MET A 115 -9.89 1.74 5.78
C MET A 115 -8.82 2.76 5.37
N ASN A 116 -8.93 3.99 5.89
CA ASN A 116 -7.93 5.02 5.64
C ASN A 116 -6.55 4.67 6.23
N GLU A 117 -6.48 4.07 7.42
CA GLU A 117 -5.20 3.61 8.00
C GLU A 117 -4.52 2.54 7.12
N ILE A 118 -5.28 1.59 6.56
CA ILE A 118 -4.78 0.59 5.62
C ILE A 118 -4.30 1.26 4.32
N CYS A 119 -5.08 2.19 3.76
CA CYS A 119 -4.67 2.97 2.58
C CYS A 119 -3.41 3.80 2.85
N GLU A 120 -3.23 4.38 4.04
CA GLU A 120 -1.98 5.06 4.42
C GLU A 120 -0.77 4.11 4.43
N ILE A 121 -0.96 2.86 4.86
CA ILE A 121 0.06 1.81 4.75
C ILE A 121 0.38 1.52 3.28
N VAL A 122 -0.62 1.39 2.42
CA VAL A 122 -0.42 1.20 0.97
C VAL A 122 0.36 2.37 0.37
N ASN A 123 -0.05 3.61 0.64
CA ASN A 123 0.61 4.82 0.18
C ASN A 123 2.09 4.87 0.58
N SER A 124 2.41 4.36 1.77
CA SER A 124 3.79 4.31 2.26
C SER A 124 4.71 3.38 1.45
N PHE A 125 4.19 2.36 0.75
CA PHE A 125 4.97 1.53 -0.16
C PHE A 125 5.50 2.30 -1.38
N TYR A 126 4.81 3.38 -1.76
CA TYR A 126 5.14 4.21 -2.93
C TYR A 126 5.76 5.55 -2.55
N GLY A 127 6.00 5.79 -1.25
CA GLY A 127 6.51 7.07 -0.76
C GLY A 127 5.48 8.20 -0.79
N LEU A 128 4.19 7.87 -0.89
CA LEU A 128 3.07 8.82 -0.91
C LEU A 128 2.46 9.06 0.48
N GLY A 129 2.85 8.27 1.48
CA GLY A 129 2.39 8.48 2.86
C GLY A 129 2.81 9.85 3.38
N LYS A 130 2.02 10.42 4.31
CA LYS A 130 2.31 11.72 4.94
C LYS A 130 3.78 11.77 5.37
N VAL A 131 4.56 12.62 4.71
CA VAL A 131 5.91 12.96 5.17
C VAL A 131 5.70 13.59 6.55
N LYS A 132 5.95 12.84 7.64
CA LYS A 132 6.16 13.45 8.96
C LYS A 132 7.45 14.25 8.86
N GLY A 133 7.34 15.44 8.29
CA GLY A 133 8.44 16.38 8.15
C GLY A 133 9.00 16.66 9.53
N LYS A 134 10.16 16.09 9.85
CA LYS A 134 11.05 16.71 10.82
C LYS A 134 11.63 17.96 10.17
N VAL A 135 10.83 19.02 10.05
CA VAL A 135 11.37 20.36 9.93
C VAL A 135 11.61 20.82 11.37
N LYS A 136 12.82 20.52 11.87
CA LYS A 136 13.35 21.28 13.00
C LYS A 136 13.87 22.58 12.40
N ASN A 137 13.15 23.69 12.63
CA ASN A 137 13.76 25.01 12.58
C ASN A 137 14.71 25.16 13.77
#